data_AF-A0A1F9B9W2-F1
#
_entry.id   AF-A0A1F9B9W2-F1
#
_cell.length_a   1.000
_cell.length_b   1.000
_cell.length_c   1.000
_cell.angle_alpha   90.00
_cell.angle_beta   90.00
_cell.angle_gamma   90.00
#
_symmetry.space_group_name_H-M   'P 1'
#
loop_
_entity.id
_entity.type
_entity.pdbx_description
1 polymer ?
#
loop_
_entity_poly.entity_id
_entity_poly.type
_entity_poly.pdbx_seq_one_letter_code
_entity_poly.pdbx_strand_id
1 'polypeptide(L)'
;MKNNDKPYHFCRGKIYYPLVMNYIYSIHGFIDLVSRGLINKLVELRISKSEDEIDDVINSLNIQDDAIKNQFKEIDKTAPLFAKQKFIKSDGKEIEIDINEIAEEMLTKGVYLSATLKNSACTLLISAFEKTKDWDDQNDPIWNFFYHCRNASAHDNKFKIEKDRFPAKWRALEITKIMNGNKLFKENKHDGFLNFGDPIALLWDIEQKYRSMKLK
;
A
#
# COMPACT_ATOMS: atom_id res chain seq x y z
N MET A 1 11.59 12.25 -29.40
CA MET A 1 11.97 11.72 -28.07
C MET A 1 11.13 10.48 -27.78
N LYS A 2 11.75 9.31 -27.63
CA LYS A 2 11.08 8.02 -27.35
C LYS A 2 10.56 8.04 -25.92
N ASN A 3 9.24 8.08 -25.72
CA ASN A 3 8.63 7.97 -24.41
C ASN A 3 8.63 6.51 -23.94
N ASN A 4 9.20 6.28 -22.75
CA ASN A 4 8.75 5.31 -21.73
C ASN A 4 8.86 3.79 -22.00
N ASP A 5 10.06 3.22 -21.91
CA ASP A 5 10.25 1.77 -21.63
C ASP A 5 10.80 1.51 -20.22
N LYS A 6 10.46 2.36 -19.24
CA LYS A 6 10.73 2.04 -17.83
C LYS A 6 9.60 1.13 -17.31
N PRO A 7 9.91 -0.07 -16.80
CA PRO A 7 8.88 -0.98 -16.30
C PRO A 7 8.10 -0.33 -15.15
N TYR A 8 6.80 -0.64 -15.06
CA TYR A 8 5.89 -0.14 -14.02
C TYR A 8 5.62 1.38 -14.02
N HIS A 9 5.97 2.07 -15.11
CA HIS A 9 5.51 3.45 -15.33
C HIS A 9 4.13 3.45 -15.99
N PHE A 10 3.13 3.98 -15.27
CA PHE A 10 1.77 4.13 -15.76
C PHE A 10 1.59 5.43 -16.53
N CYS A 11 0.76 5.41 -17.57
CA CYS A 11 0.45 6.61 -18.33
C CYS A 11 -0.48 7.52 -17.52
N ARG A 12 -0.08 8.78 -17.29
CA ARG A 12 -0.86 9.76 -16.52
C ARG A 12 -2.30 9.98 -17.02
N GLY A 13 -2.53 9.77 -18.33
CA GLY A 13 -3.85 9.92 -18.95
C GLY A 13 -4.71 8.64 -18.92
N LYS A 14 -4.26 7.57 -18.25
CA LYS A 14 -4.96 6.29 -18.20
C LYS A 14 -5.53 5.98 -16.82
N ILE A 15 -6.44 5.02 -16.79
CA ILE A 15 -7.30 4.68 -15.66
C ILE A 15 -6.50 4.28 -14.42
N TYR A 16 -5.45 3.47 -14.59
CA TYR A 16 -4.74 2.89 -13.43
C TYR A 16 -3.76 3.86 -12.77
N TYR A 17 -3.23 4.86 -13.48
CA TYR A 17 -2.28 5.82 -12.91
C TYR A 17 -2.74 6.45 -11.59
N PRO A 18 -3.90 7.13 -11.50
CA PRO A 18 -4.32 7.75 -10.24
C PRO A 18 -4.56 6.71 -9.12
N LEU A 19 -5.00 5.50 -9.45
CA LEU A 19 -5.24 4.44 -8.47
C LEU A 19 -3.94 3.91 -7.88
N VAL A 20 -2.94 3.66 -8.74
CA VAL A 20 -1.60 3.25 -8.32
C VAL A 20 -0.93 4.34 -7.50
N MET A 21 -1.09 5.61 -7.87
CA MET A 21 -0.57 6.72 -7.06
C MET A 21 -1.21 6.75 -5.67
N ASN A 22 -2.52 6.59 -5.56
CA ASN A 22 -3.20 6.52 -4.25
C ASN A 22 -2.66 5.38 -3.38
N TYR A 23 -2.43 4.20 -3.97
CA TYR A 23 -1.84 3.07 -3.26
C TYR A 23 -0.43 3.40 -2.74
N ILE A 24 0.42 3.99 -3.59
CA ILE A 24 1.77 4.42 -3.21
C ILE A 24 1.72 5.48 -2.11
N TYR A 25 0.81 6.46 -2.20
CA TYR A 25 0.64 7.49 -1.17
C TYR A 25 0.20 6.91 0.17
N SER A 26 -0.68 5.91 0.19
CA SER A 26 -1.10 5.25 1.43
C SER A 26 0.06 4.55 2.12
N ILE A 27 0.89 3.81 1.38
CA ILE A 27 2.07 3.14 1.95
C ILE A 27 3.11 4.17 2.40
N HIS A 28 3.41 5.15 1.56
CA HIS A 28 4.41 6.16 1.88
C HIS A 28 3.99 7.02 3.08
N GLY A 29 2.72 7.41 3.15
CA GLY A 29 2.17 8.16 4.29
C GLY A 29 2.25 7.38 5.61
N PHE A 30 2.06 6.05 5.58
CA PHE A 30 2.30 5.22 6.75
C PHE A 30 3.76 5.29 7.21
N ILE A 31 4.72 5.13 6.28
CA ILE A 31 6.16 5.19 6.59
C ILE A 31 6.54 6.59 7.11
N ASP A 32 6.00 7.65 6.50
CA ASP A 32 6.21 9.04 6.93
C ASP A 32 5.69 9.26 8.36
N LEU A 33 4.48 8.77 8.68
CA LEU A 33 3.92 8.89 10.04
C LEU A 33 4.76 8.14 11.09
N VAL A 34 5.22 6.93 10.79
CA VAL A 34 6.13 6.20 11.69
C VAL A 34 7.45 6.97 11.88
N SER A 35 8.01 7.51 10.80
CA SER A 35 9.24 8.31 10.85
C SER A 35 9.07 9.58 11.67
N ARG A 36 7.91 10.24 11.55
CA ARG A 36 7.56 11.41 12.35
C ARG A 36 7.47 11.09 13.84
N GLY A 37 6.79 10.00 14.19
CA GLY A 37 6.65 9.55 15.58
C GLY A 37 8.02 9.27 16.21
N LEU A 38 8.89 8.60 15.46
CA LEU A 38 10.27 8.35 15.86
C LEU A 38 11.04 9.66 16.08
N ILE A 39 11.03 10.59 15.12
CA ILE A 39 11.74 11.87 15.25
C ILE A 39 11.24 12.66 16.47
N ASN A 40 9.92 12.75 16.67
CA ASN A 40 9.35 13.44 17.83
C ASN A 40 9.85 12.82 19.13
N LYS A 41 9.86 11.48 19.24
CA LYS A 41 10.36 10.77 20.41
C LYS A 41 11.85 11.05 20.66
N LEU A 42 12.67 11.03 19.61
CA LEU A 42 14.11 11.30 19.73
C LEU A 42 14.39 12.74 20.17
N VAL A 43 13.61 13.71 19.69
CA VAL A 43 13.73 15.11 20.10
C VAL A 43 13.41 15.28 21.59
N GLU A 44 12.34 14.64 22.08
CA GLU A 44 11.99 14.64 23.50
C GLU A 44 13.13 14.08 24.38
N LEU A 45 13.71 12.94 23.99
CA LEU A 45 14.80 12.31 24.73
C LEU A 45 16.08 13.16 24.77
N ARG A 46 16.36 13.91 23.70
CA ARG A 46 17.49 14.86 23.68
C ARG A 46 17.28 16.02 24.64
N ILE A 47 16.05 16.52 24.74
CA ILE A 47 15.70 17.57 25.70
C ILE A 47 15.86 17.05 27.13
N SER A 48 15.52 15.79 27.41
CA SER A 48 15.72 15.16 28.72
C SER A 48 17.16 14.72 29.01
N LYS A 49 18.08 14.83 28.04
CA LYS A 49 19.48 14.39 28.10
C LYS A 49 19.67 12.88 28.34
N SER A 50 18.77 12.05 27.82
CA SER A 50 18.83 10.58 27.95
C SER A 50 19.54 9.94 26.74
N GLU A 51 20.87 10.05 26.65
CA GLU A 51 21.64 9.52 25.50
C GLU A 51 21.53 7.98 25.34
N ASP A 52 21.56 7.24 26.45
CA ASP A 52 21.41 5.77 26.43
C ASP A 52 20.03 5.35 25.85
N GLU A 53 18.96 6.07 26.19
CA GLU A 53 17.61 5.79 25.71
C GLU A 53 17.45 6.07 24.20
N ILE A 54 18.21 7.04 23.66
CA ILE A 54 18.22 7.34 22.22
C ILE A 54 18.77 6.15 21.43
N ASP A 55 19.89 5.60 21.90
CA ASP A 55 20.51 4.45 21.26
C ASP A 55 19.63 3.20 21.38
N ASP A 56 18.98 2.98 22.53
CA ASP A 56 18.01 1.89 22.71
C ASP A 56 16.84 1.97 21.73
N VAL A 57 16.23 3.15 21.58
CA VAL A 57 15.14 3.36 20.62
C VAL A 57 15.58 3.07 19.19
N ILE A 58 16.72 3.61 18.75
CA ILE A 58 17.23 3.40 17.38
C ILE A 58 17.54 1.92 17.14
N ASN A 59 18.16 1.24 18.11
CA ASN A 59 18.51 -0.17 18.01
C ASN A 59 17.26 -1.06 17.96
N SER A 60 16.17 -0.68 18.64
CA SER A 60 14.91 -1.43 18.64
C SER A 60 14.23 -1.53 17.26
N LEU A 61 14.53 -0.60 16.34
CA LEU A 61 13.88 -0.52 15.02
C LEU A 61 14.41 -1.55 14.02
N ASN A 62 15.48 -2.28 14.37
CA ASN A 62 16.11 -3.29 13.51
C ASN A 62 16.48 -2.78 12.10
N ILE A 63 16.78 -1.49 11.98
CA ILE A 63 17.25 -0.87 10.73
C ILE A 63 18.59 -1.52 10.36
N GLN A 64 18.71 -2.04 9.14
CA GLN A 64 19.94 -2.70 8.69
C GLN A 64 20.97 -1.72 8.11
N ASP A 65 20.51 -0.53 7.69
CA ASP A 65 21.33 0.49 7.06
C ASP A 65 21.83 1.49 8.11
N ASP A 66 23.14 1.48 8.39
CA ASP A 66 23.75 2.36 9.38
C ASP A 66 23.74 3.84 8.95
N ALA A 67 23.71 4.14 7.65
CA ALA A 67 23.56 5.52 7.18
C ALA A 67 22.19 6.07 7.55
N ILE A 68 21.14 5.25 7.43
CA ILE A 68 19.78 5.62 7.86
C ILE A 68 19.72 5.79 9.39
N LYS A 69 20.36 4.91 10.17
CA LYS A 69 20.44 5.07 11.63
C LYS A 69 21.11 6.39 12.02
N ASN A 70 22.25 6.70 11.40
CA ASN A 70 22.99 7.93 11.70
C ASN A 70 22.19 9.18 11.36
N GLN A 71 21.41 9.16 10.27
CA GLN A 71 20.48 10.26 9.96
C GLN A 71 19.48 10.51 11.09
N PHE A 72 18.90 9.46 11.70
CA PHE A 72 18.00 9.63 12.84
C PHE A 72 18.69 10.24 14.07
N LYS A 73 20.00 10.01 14.26
CA LYS A 73 20.77 10.65 15.34
C LYS A 73 20.95 12.15 15.13
N GLU A 74 20.96 12.62 13.89
CA GLU A 74 21.20 14.02 13.53
C GLU A 74 19.92 14.84 13.31
N ILE A 75 18.81 14.21 12.89
CA ILE A 75 17.56 14.90 12.59
C ILE A 75 16.87 15.40 13.87
N ASP A 76 16.60 16.69 13.95
CA ASP A 76 16.00 17.37 15.11
C ASP A 76 14.55 17.83 14.90
N LYS A 77 14.00 17.66 13.70
CA LYS A 77 12.62 18.03 13.38
C LYS A 77 12.07 17.29 12.18
N THR A 78 10.76 17.14 12.14
CA THR A 78 10.04 16.64 10.97
C THR A 78 9.84 17.75 9.95
N ALA A 79 9.66 17.38 8.67
CA ALA A 79 9.36 18.36 7.64
C ALA A 79 8.01 19.05 7.94
N PRO A 80 7.95 20.40 7.86
CA PRO A 80 6.71 21.12 8.08
C PRO A 80 5.69 20.76 6.99
N LEU A 81 4.43 20.62 7.39
CA LEU A 81 3.34 20.43 6.44
C LEU A 81 2.99 21.78 5.80
N PHE A 82 2.85 21.82 4.47
CA PHE A 82 2.44 23.02 3.75
C PHE A 82 0.96 23.37 3.96
N ALA A 83 0.17 22.43 4.50
CA ALA A 83 -1.25 22.59 4.78
C ALA A 83 -1.70 21.68 5.92
N LYS A 84 -2.71 22.11 6.68
CA LYS A 84 -3.45 21.25 7.62
C LYS A 84 -4.56 20.52 6.86
N GLN A 85 -4.56 19.19 6.92
CA GLN A 85 -5.67 18.40 6.39
C GLN A 85 -6.92 18.67 7.23
N LYS A 86 -8.02 19.05 6.58
CA LYS A 86 -9.32 19.22 7.23
C LYS A 86 -10.25 18.10 6.82
N PHE A 87 -10.84 17.42 7.80
CA PHE A 87 -11.91 16.47 7.58
C PHE A 87 -13.21 17.14 8.00
N ILE A 88 -14.02 17.55 7.04
CA ILE A 88 -15.26 18.29 7.30
C ILE A 88 -16.43 17.31 7.14
N LYS A 89 -17.24 17.18 8.18
CA LYS A 89 -18.47 16.38 8.16
C LYS A 89 -19.54 17.04 7.29
N SER A 90 -20.58 16.28 6.94
CA SER A 90 -21.73 16.79 6.20
C SER A 90 -22.50 17.90 6.94
N ASP A 91 -22.38 17.97 8.27
CA ASP A 91 -22.94 19.06 9.10
C ASP A 91 -22.03 20.31 9.17
N GLY A 92 -20.94 20.33 8.40
CA GLY A 92 -19.97 21.43 8.34
C GLY A 92 -18.97 21.47 9.49
N LYS A 93 -19.09 20.59 10.49
CA LYS A 93 -18.14 20.56 11.62
C LYS A 93 -16.86 19.84 11.22
N GLU A 94 -15.72 20.42 11.59
CA GLU A 94 -14.40 19.81 11.41
C GLU A 94 -14.20 18.67 12.41
N ILE A 95 -13.61 17.58 11.94
CA ILE A 95 -13.04 16.52 12.78
C ILE A 95 -11.61 16.94 13.05
N GLU A 96 -11.32 17.18 14.32
CA GLU A 96 -9.96 17.43 14.78
C GLU A 96 -9.20 16.10 14.80
N ILE A 97 -8.03 16.11 14.17
CA ILE A 97 -7.10 14.98 14.15
C ILE A 97 -5.73 15.50 14.57
N ASP A 98 -5.22 14.97 15.68
CA ASP A 98 -3.85 15.22 16.09
C ASP A 98 -2.91 14.22 15.40
N ILE A 99 -2.13 14.73 14.45
CA ILE A 99 -1.19 13.92 13.69
C ILE A 99 -0.01 13.46 14.57
N ASN A 100 0.36 14.22 15.59
CA ASN A 100 1.44 13.82 16.49
C ASN A 100 0.99 12.68 17.40
N GLU A 101 -0.24 12.72 17.90
CA GLU A 101 -0.85 11.61 18.64
C GLU A 101 -0.86 10.33 17.80
N ILE A 102 -1.34 10.42 16.55
CA ILE A 102 -1.33 9.28 15.62
C ILE A 102 0.09 8.77 15.34
N ALA A 103 1.05 9.67 15.16
CA ALA A 103 2.43 9.29 14.89
C ALA A 103 3.07 8.57 16.09
N GLU A 104 2.77 8.99 17.32
CA GLU A 104 3.20 8.31 18.55
C GLU A 104 2.54 6.92 18.70
N GLU A 105 1.24 6.83 18.42
CA GLU A 105 0.54 5.53 18.38
C GLU A 105 1.14 4.59 17.32
N MET A 106 1.51 5.10 16.15
CA MET A 106 2.15 4.31 15.09
C MET A 106 3.51 3.76 15.51
N LEU A 107 4.28 4.51 16.31
CA LEU A 107 5.55 4.04 16.84
C LEU A 107 5.34 2.91 17.88
N THR A 108 4.36 3.08 18.78
CA THR A 108 4.13 2.14 19.90
C THR A 108 3.28 0.92 19.52
N LYS A 109 2.37 1.05 18.55
CA LYS A 109 1.42 0.02 18.10
C LYS A 109 1.62 -0.38 16.63
N GLY A 110 2.75 -0.02 16.02
CA GLY A 110 3.00 -0.16 14.58
C GLY A 110 2.82 -1.56 14.00
N VAL A 111 2.99 -2.62 14.81
CA VAL A 111 2.74 -4.01 14.38
C VAL A 111 1.25 -4.24 14.08
N TYR A 112 0.36 -3.74 14.93
CA TYR A 112 -1.08 -3.85 14.71
C TYR A 112 -1.53 -3.04 13.49
N LEU A 113 -1.02 -1.82 13.35
CA LEU A 113 -1.43 -0.91 12.29
C LEU A 113 -0.83 -1.30 10.92
N SER A 114 0.39 -1.83 10.89
CA SER A 114 1.02 -2.34 9.65
C SER A 114 0.27 -3.55 9.07
N ALA A 115 -0.41 -4.35 9.90
CA ALA A 115 -1.26 -5.44 9.42
C ALA A 115 -2.43 -4.94 8.54
N THR A 116 -2.79 -3.66 8.64
CA THR A 116 -3.83 -3.03 7.81
C THR A 116 -3.32 -2.50 6.48
N LEU A 117 -1.99 -2.46 6.24
CA LEU A 117 -1.42 -1.99 4.96
C LEU A 117 -1.95 -2.79 3.77
N LYS A 118 -2.26 -4.07 3.97
CA LYS A 118 -2.90 -4.91 2.95
C LYS A 118 -4.21 -4.33 2.41
N ASN A 119 -4.95 -3.57 3.23
CA ASN A 119 -6.21 -2.97 2.83
C ASN A 119 -6.02 -1.91 1.73
N SER A 120 -4.87 -1.24 1.69
CA SER A 120 -4.54 -0.30 0.61
C SER A 120 -4.36 -1.04 -0.74
N ALA A 121 -3.72 -2.21 -0.72
CA ALA A 121 -3.57 -3.07 -1.90
C ALA A 121 -4.91 -3.69 -2.34
N CYS A 122 -5.74 -4.13 -1.37
CA CYS A 122 -7.10 -4.59 -1.64
C CYS A 122 -7.94 -3.49 -2.30
N THR A 123 -7.87 -2.26 -1.76
CA THR A 123 -8.60 -1.10 -2.29
C THR A 123 -8.17 -0.77 -3.71
N LEU A 124 -6.87 -0.87 -4.03
CA LEU A 124 -6.35 -0.72 -5.39
C LEU A 124 -6.99 -1.74 -6.34
N LEU A 125 -6.94 -3.03 -6.01
CA LEU A 125 -7.48 -4.09 -6.87
C LEU A 125 -8.99 -3.95 -7.09
N ILE A 126 -9.76 -3.66 -6.03
CA ILE A 126 -11.20 -3.43 -6.12
C ILE A 126 -11.49 -2.23 -7.03
N SER A 127 -10.87 -1.08 -6.75
CA SER A 127 -11.13 0.16 -7.48
C SER A 127 -10.73 0.03 -8.95
N ALA A 128 -9.58 -0.60 -9.22
CA ALA A 128 -9.09 -0.79 -10.57
C ALA A 128 -10.02 -1.70 -11.39
N PHE A 129 -10.50 -2.79 -10.81
CA PHE A 129 -11.42 -3.69 -11.50
C PHE A 129 -12.76 -2.99 -11.78
N GLU A 130 -13.34 -2.31 -10.78
CA GLU A 130 -14.62 -1.61 -10.97
C GLU A 130 -14.56 -0.53 -12.05
N LYS A 131 -13.41 0.16 -12.19
CA LYS A 131 -13.19 1.15 -13.24
C LYS A 131 -12.94 0.54 -14.62
N THR A 132 -12.63 -0.76 -14.69
CA THR A 132 -12.26 -1.44 -15.94
C THR A 132 -13.13 -2.65 -16.29
N LYS A 133 -14.22 -2.90 -15.55
CA LYS A 133 -15.13 -4.03 -15.77
C LYS A 133 -15.79 -4.08 -17.14
N ASP A 134 -15.93 -2.94 -17.82
CA ASP A 134 -16.46 -2.88 -19.19
C ASP A 134 -15.50 -3.52 -20.21
N TRP A 135 -14.23 -3.73 -19.84
CA TRP A 135 -13.18 -4.40 -20.62
C TRP A 135 -12.86 -5.82 -20.14
N ASP A 136 -13.63 -6.34 -19.18
CA ASP A 136 -13.45 -7.68 -18.60
C ASP A 136 -13.75 -8.78 -19.64
N ASP A 137 -12.69 -9.39 -20.19
CA ASP A 137 -12.79 -10.54 -21.09
C ASP A 137 -12.64 -11.85 -20.33
N GLN A 138 -13.75 -12.56 -20.11
CA GLN A 138 -13.77 -13.82 -19.36
C GLN A 138 -13.02 -14.97 -20.05
N ASN A 139 -12.71 -14.83 -21.35
CA ASN A 139 -11.91 -15.81 -22.08
C ASN A 139 -10.41 -15.59 -21.89
N ASP A 140 -10.00 -14.43 -21.37
CA ASP A 140 -8.60 -14.10 -21.15
C ASP A 140 -8.16 -14.46 -19.71
N PRO A 141 -7.15 -15.33 -19.54
CA PRO A 141 -6.73 -15.79 -18.22
C PRO A 141 -6.32 -14.68 -17.24
N ILE A 142 -5.78 -13.55 -17.72
CA ILE A 142 -5.36 -12.44 -16.85
C ILE A 142 -6.55 -11.69 -16.24
N TRP A 143 -7.67 -11.57 -16.96
CA TRP A 143 -8.90 -10.96 -16.46
C TRP A 143 -9.57 -11.87 -15.43
N ASN A 144 -9.57 -13.17 -15.67
CA ASN A 144 -10.01 -14.16 -14.68
C ASN A 144 -9.14 -14.11 -13.41
N PHE A 145 -7.82 -14.03 -13.56
CA PHE A 145 -6.89 -13.84 -12.43
C PHE A 145 -7.22 -12.56 -11.65
N PHE A 146 -7.35 -11.43 -12.35
CA PHE A 146 -7.66 -10.14 -11.75
C PHE A 146 -9.03 -10.15 -11.03
N TYR A 147 -10.04 -10.78 -11.62
CA TYR A 147 -11.35 -10.99 -10.99
C TYR A 147 -11.21 -11.71 -9.64
N HIS A 148 -10.47 -12.82 -9.57
CA HIS A 148 -10.29 -13.56 -8.32
C HIS A 148 -9.50 -12.75 -7.27
N CYS A 149 -8.49 -11.99 -7.69
CA CYS A 149 -7.77 -11.06 -6.81
C CYS A 149 -8.68 -9.95 -6.26
N ARG A 150 -9.52 -9.35 -7.11
CA ARG A 150 -10.53 -8.36 -6.67
C ARG A 150 -11.54 -8.99 -5.73
N ASN A 151 -12.01 -10.20 -6.04
CA ASN A 151 -12.98 -10.88 -5.19
C ASN A 151 -12.40 -11.18 -3.80
N ALA A 152 -11.18 -11.70 -3.76
CA ALA A 152 -10.49 -11.95 -2.50
C ALA A 152 -10.24 -10.65 -1.70
N SER A 153 -9.92 -9.57 -2.40
CA SER A 153 -9.74 -8.24 -1.82
C SER A 153 -11.04 -7.73 -1.16
N ALA A 154 -12.21 -8.01 -1.76
CA ALA A 154 -13.53 -7.67 -1.22
C ALA A 154 -13.97 -8.60 -0.06
N HIS A 155 -13.24 -9.69 0.19
CA HIS A 155 -13.54 -10.69 1.21
C HIS A 155 -12.39 -10.82 2.21
N ASP A 156 -11.97 -9.68 2.79
CA ASP A 156 -10.97 -9.60 3.86
C ASP A 156 -9.66 -10.33 3.51
N ASN A 157 -9.11 -10.04 2.32
CA ASN A 157 -7.86 -10.64 1.86
C ASN A 157 -7.93 -12.18 1.73
N LYS A 158 -9.10 -12.79 1.53
CA LYS A 158 -9.24 -14.26 1.39
C LYS A 158 -9.96 -14.64 0.11
N PHE A 159 -9.42 -15.63 -0.59
CA PHE A 159 -10.06 -16.16 -1.79
C PHE A 159 -11.45 -16.71 -1.47
N LYS A 160 -12.45 -16.19 -2.17
CA LYS A 160 -13.82 -16.71 -2.20
C LYS A 160 -14.13 -17.14 -3.62
N ILE A 161 -13.89 -18.41 -3.95
CA ILE A 161 -13.97 -18.95 -5.31
C ILE A 161 -15.34 -19.57 -5.51
N GLU A 162 -16.33 -18.73 -5.83
CA GLU A 162 -17.72 -19.17 -6.11
C GLU A 162 -18.02 -19.23 -7.60
N LYS A 163 -17.39 -18.37 -8.41
CA LYS A 163 -17.56 -18.36 -9.87
C LYS A 163 -16.50 -19.20 -10.55
N ASP A 164 -16.93 -19.96 -11.55
CA ASP A 164 -16.05 -20.79 -12.38
C ASP A 164 -15.38 -19.93 -13.48
N ARG A 165 -14.41 -19.11 -13.08
CA ARG A 165 -13.61 -18.26 -13.98
C ARG A 165 -12.20 -18.83 -14.10
N PHE A 166 -12.05 -19.84 -14.94
CA PHE A 166 -10.77 -20.51 -15.20
C PHE A 166 -10.55 -20.70 -16.71
N PRO A 167 -9.29 -20.73 -17.17
CA PRO A 167 -8.05 -20.57 -16.39
C PRO A 167 -7.89 -19.14 -15.83
N ALA A 168 -7.32 -19.04 -14.63
CA ALA A 168 -7.02 -17.78 -13.96
C ALA A 168 -5.50 -17.68 -13.80
N LYS A 169 -4.82 -17.12 -14.80
CA LYS A 169 -3.36 -17.17 -14.93
C LYS A 169 -2.79 -15.79 -15.20
N TRP A 170 -1.68 -15.48 -14.53
CA TRP A 170 -0.89 -14.29 -14.78
C TRP A 170 0.59 -14.61 -14.53
N ARG A 171 1.42 -14.45 -15.56
CA ARG A 171 2.84 -14.87 -15.54
C ARG A 171 2.96 -16.34 -15.09
N ALA A 172 3.78 -16.63 -14.09
CA ALA A 172 3.94 -17.96 -13.51
C ALA A 172 2.92 -18.29 -12.41
N LEU A 173 2.00 -17.38 -12.09
CA LEU A 173 1.00 -17.55 -11.04
C LEU A 173 -0.31 -18.08 -11.63
N GLU A 174 -0.89 -19.06 -10.94
CA GLU A 174 -2.19 -19.65 -11.26
C GLU A 174 -3.06 -19.70 -10.01
N ILE A 175 -4.27 -19.17 -10.12
CA ILE A 175 -5.30 -19.32 -9.09
C ILE A 175 -6.11 -20.56 -9.44
N THR A 176 -6.27 -21.47 -8.49
CA THR A 176 -7.04 -22.71 -8.65
C THR A 176 -8.14 -22.80 -7.59
N LYS A 177 -9.14 -23.66 -7.80
CA LYS A 177 -10.26 -23.88 -6.86
C LYS A 177 -9.80 -24.26 -5.44
N ILE A 178 -8.67 -24.97 -5.32
CA ILE A 178 -8.11 -25.43 -4.05
C ILE A 178 -7.69 -24.26 -3.14
N MET A 179 -7.43 -23.08 -3.72
CA MET A 179 -7.01 -21.90 -2.96
C MET A 179 -8.15 -21.20 -2.22
N ASN A 180 -9.40 -21.67 -2.34
CA ASN A 180 -10.53 -21.08 -1.63
C ASN A 180 -10.28 -21.05 -0.11
N GLY A 181 -10.46 -19.88 0.51
CA GLY A 181 -10.16 -19.62 1.92
C GLY A 181 -8.73 -19.14 2.20
N ASN A 182 -7.78 -19.35 1.29
CA ASN A 182 -6.39 -18.91 1.47
C ASN A 182 -6.27 -17.39 1.35
N LYS A 183 -5.23 -16.83 1.98
CA LYS A 183 -4.95 -15.39 1.93
C LYS A 183 -4.44 -14.97 0.55
N LEU A 184 -4.95 -13.83 0.06
CA LEU A 184 -4.48 -13.22 -1.18
C LEU A 184 -3.09 -12.64 -0.99
N PHE A 185 -2.87 -11.74 -0.02
CA PHE A 185 -1.57 -11.13 0.24
C PHE A 185 -0.80 -11.84 1.33
N LYS A 186 0.53 -11.86 1.17
CA LYS A 186 1.48 -12.35 2.16
C LYS A 186 1.53 -11.45 3.38
N GLU A 187 1.11 -11.98 4.52
CA GLU A 187 1.19 -11.27 5.82
C GLU A 187 2.45 -11.64 6.60
N ASN A 188 3.10 -12.76 6.24
CA ASN A 188 4.41 -13.18 6.71
C ASN A 188 5.11 -13.99 5.59
N LYS A 189 6.32 -14.50 5.85
CA LYS A 189 7.14 -15.20 4.82
C LYS A 189 6.47 -16.43 4.20
N HIS A 190 5.44 -17.01 4.83
CA HIS A 190 4.89 -18.31 4.45
C HIS A 190 3.38 -18.33 4.22
N ASP A 191 2.66 -17.24 4.54
CA ASP A 191 1.19 -17.21 4.51
C ASP A 191 0.67 -16.11 3.58
N GLY A 192 0.22 -16.53 2.39
CA GLY A 192 -0.41 -15.68 1.36
C GLY A 192 0.15 -15.92 -0.05
N PHE A 193 -0.58 -15.45 -1.07
CA PHE A 193 -0.27 -15.73 -2.47
C PHE A 193 0.59 -14.64 -3.14
N LEU A 194 0.16 -13.39 -3.07
CA LEU A 194 0.78 -12.21 -3.68
C LEU A 194 1.61 -11.41 -2.68
N ASN A 195 2.67 -10.77 -3.19
CA ASN A 195 3.37 -9.69 -2.51
C ASN A 195 2.68 -8.35 -2.78
N PHE A 196 3.00 -7.33 -1.96
CA PHE A 196 2.43 -5.98 -2.11
C PHE A 196 2.83 -5.25 -3.41
N GLY A 197 3.90 -5.67 -4.10
CA GLY A 197 4.25 -5.14 -5.42
C GLY A 197 3.43 -5.72 -6.58
N ASP A 198 2.85 -6.91 -6.40
CA ASP A 198 2.20 -7.66 -7.48
C ASP A 198 0.96 -6.95 -8.06
N PRO A 199 0.11 -6.24 -7.27
CA PRO A 199 -0.98 -5.45 -7.83
C PRO A 199 -0.51 -4.40 -8.86
N ILE A 200 0.61 -3.72 -8.59
CA ILE A 200 1.17 -2.73 -9.52
C ILE A 200 1.61 -3.44 -10.81
N ALA A 201 2.30 -4.56 -10.69
CA ALA A 201 2.76 -5.33 -11.84
C ALA A 201 1.60 -5.89 -12.68
N LEU A 202 0.56 -6.42 -12.03
CA LEU A 202 -0.64 -6.96 -12.69
C LEU A 202 -1.35 -5.86 -13.49
N LEU A 203 -1.64 -4.72 -12.86
CA LEU A 203 -2.33 -3.61 -13.51
C LEU A 203 -1.50 -3.04 -14.67
N TRP A 204 -0.17 -3.01 -14.53
CA TRP A 204 0.72 -2.57 -15.60
C TRP A 204 0.64 -3.53 -16.80
N ASP A 205 0.71 -4.85 -16.59
CA ASP A 205 0.59 -5.86 -17.66
C ASP A 205 -0.77 -5.77 -18.38
N ILE A 206 -1.87 -5.58 -17.63
CA ILE A 206 -3.20 -5.38 -18.21
C ILE A 206 -3.23 -4.09 -19.04
N GLU A 207 -2.68 -2.97 -18.55
CA GLU A 207 -2.64 -1.71 -19.31
C GLU A 207 -1.78 -1.81 -20.59
N GLN A 208 -0.71 -2.61 -20.56
CA GLN A 208 0.12 -2.88 -21.74
C GLN A 208 -0.61 -3.74 -22.77
N LYS A 209 -1.38 -4.74 -22.34
CA LYS A 209 -2.17 -5.62 -23.21
C LYS A 209 -3.39 -4.89 -23.79
N TYR A 210 -4.06 -4.08 -22.98
CA TYR A 210 -5.31 -3.38 -23.32
C TYR A 210 -5.08 -1.87 -23.45
N ARG A 211 -4.28 -1.47 -24.44
CA ARG A 211 -3.83 -0.07 -24.58
C ARG A 211 -4.95 0.94 -24.84
N SER A 212 -6.12 0.47 -25.33
CA SER A 212 -7.30 1.27 -25.61
C SER A 212 -8.08 1.69 -24.36
N MET A 213 -7.82 1.09 -23.19
CA MET A 213 -8.44 1.50 -21.93
C MET A 213 -8.03 2.92 -21.55
N LYS A 214 -9.02 3.82 -21.43
CA LYS A 214 -8.83 5.24 -21.11
C LYS A 214 -9.91 5.72 -20.15
N LEU A 215 -9.60 6.80 -19.43
CA LEU A 215 -10.61 7.50 -18.62
C LEU A 215 -11.77 7.92 -19.53
N LYS A 216 -13.01 7.63 -19.09
CA LYS A 216 -14.22 8.20 -19.69
C LYS A 216 -14.29 9.69 -19.38
#